data_AF-T2G6L3-F1
#
_entry.id   AF-T2G6L3-F1
#
_cell.length_a   1.000
_cell.length_b   1.000
_cell.length_c   1.000
_cell.angle_alpha   90.00
_cell.angle_beta   90.00
_cell.angle_gamma   90.00
#
_symmetry.space_group_name_H-M   'P 1'
#
loop_
_entity.id
_entity.type
_entity.pdbx_description
1 polymer ?
#
loop_
_entity_poly.entity_id
_entity_poly.type
_entity_poly.pdbx_seq_one_letter_code
_entity_poly.pdbx_strand_id
1 'polypeptide(L)'
;MERILLREGIAENLRFMVLEVTKQVENTKKALDHYDQKIMDSIASRDDYIDNLKSVVENKCFTAIHTQRAQDKRAVDLVRAANTVANNLERVGDFAVSIVGQIKYLKSQSFIQRYDYPRFFREVLDALDMVYQAVVKQDLSLAFKICRAENTLDMLYKVQFDRILYELRSGKETENLITSHLILRYLERMGDAILNIGEAIIFAAVGEKFKIRQYHALKETLALSGIDTPISDVEFHSIWGTRSGCRIGYVPSAAQAPEEGGEGEDASRKKASAGVLFKEGNKKKLLQEMENIMRWESILPGLPPRVLAHQEDATQASLLIEFLGGCNFQDVVLTGDPEVVKNAFFLITETLGNIWDQTLAETQARSHFMEQLRGRLDDVFRLYPSLDTPPMYVGNLEVPTIAALIDEAQAIEETLLAPYTVFIHGDFNCNNIVYDHETQRVHYIDLHRSKQADPLQDISVFLLSNFRLPLFDAHLRARLNSVTMAMYHFAKEYGLKHGDACFEARLAIGLARNFISSTRFELNPKFARELFQRGRYLLMKIAAHKGRPWEEFSLPEQVLVY
;
A
#
# COMPACT_ATOMS: atom_id res chain seq x y z
N MET A 1 -14.23 14.28 -24.09
CA MET A 1 -14.02 14.32 -22.64
C MET A 1 -14.89 15.39 -21.98
N GLU A 2 -14.72 16.68 -22.29
CA GLU A 2 -15.62 17.79 -21.86
C GLU A 2 -17.12 17.49 -22.13
N ARG A 3 -17.37 16.75 -23.23
CA ARG A 3 -18.69 16.33 -23.66
C ARG A 3 -19.49 15.52 -22.63
N ILE A 4 -18.90 14.74 -21.71
CA ILE A 4 -19.72 13.93 -20.78
C ILE A 4 -20.28 14.76 -19.63
N LEU A 5 -19.45 15.61 -19.01
CA LEU A 5 -19.89 16.49 -17.93
C LEU A 5 -20.89 17.52 -18.43
N LEU A 6 -20.70 18.04 -19.65
CA LEU A 6 -21.64 18.94 -20.29
C LEU A 6 -22.94 18.23 -20.72
N ARG A 7 -22.86 17.03 -21.33
CA ARG A 7 -24.04 16.28 -21.80
C ARG A 7 -24.97 15.85 -20.67
N GLU A 8 -24.43 15.51 -19.50
CA GLU A 8 -25.21 15.14 -18.32
C GLU A 8 -25.61 16.36 -17.47
N GLY A 9 -25.20 17.57 -17.87
CA GLY A 9 -25.39 18.81 -17.12
C GLY A 9 -24.73 18.79 -15.74
N ILE A 10 -23.69 17.97 -15.55
CA ILE A 10 -22.90 17.92 -14.31
C ILE A 10 -22.05 19.18 -14.20
N ALA A 11 -21.41 19.59 -15.30
CA ALA A 11 -20.56 20.78 -15.33
C ALA A 11 -21.34 22.06 -14.93
N GLU A 12 -22.57 22.22 -15.43
CA GLU A 12 -23.40 23.39 -15.10
C GLU A 12 -23.75 23.43 -13.60
N ASN A 13 -24.20 22.32 -13.03
CA ASN A 13 -24.52 22.24 -11.60
C ASN A 13 -23.27 22.44 -10.73
N LEU A 14 -22.13 21.89 -11.15
CA LEU A 14 -20.85 22.10 -10.47
C LEU A 14 -20.43 23.58 -10.52
N ARG A 15 -20.64 24.27 -11.65
CA ARG A 15 -20.38 25.70 -11.77
C ARG A 15 -21.24 26.52 -10.81
N PHE A 16 -22.55 26.20 -10.74
CA PHE A 16 -23.44 26.86 -9.78
C PHE A 16 -23.01 26.61 -8.34
N MET A 17 -22.59 25.38 -8.02
CA MET A 17 -22.09 25.04 -6.70
C MET A 17 -20.84 25.84 -6.32
N VAL A 18 -19.85 25.96 -7.22
CA VAL A 18 -18.66 26.80 -6.99
C VAL A 18 -19.07 28.25 -6.72
N LEU A 19 -19.98 28.82 -7.52
CA LEU A 19 -20.43 30.20 -7.34
C LEU A 19 -21.14 30.44 -5.99
N GLU A 20 -22.01 29.52 -5.56
CA GLU A 20 -22.70 29.64 -4.28
C GLU A 20 -21.76 29.47 -3.09
N VAL A 21 -20.84 28.50 -3.15
CA VAL A 21 -19.82 28.31 -2.09
C VAL A 21 -18.91 29.53 -2.00
N THR A 22 -18.41 30.06 -3.12
CA THR A 22 -17.63 31.32 -3.14
C THR A 22 -18.40 32.45 -2.48
N LYS A 23 -19.68 32.63 -2.81
CA LYS A 23 -20.53 33.65 -2.21
C LYS A 23 -20.76 33.44 -0.71
N GLN A 24 -20.89 32.19 -0.26
CA GLN A 24 -21.06 31.86 1.17
C GLN A 24 -19.77 32.18 1.95
N VAL A 25 -18.60 31.87 1.39
CA VAL A 25 -17.29 32.22 1.95
C VAL A 25 -17.10 33.74 2.01
N GLU A 26 -17.45 34.48 0.95
CA GLU A 26 -17.41 35.95 0.94
C GLU A 26 -18.34 36.56 2.00
N ASN A 27 -19.56 36.03 2.14
CA ASN A 27 -20.51 36.50 3.15
C ASN A 27 -20.04 36.17 4.56
N THR A 28 -19.39 35.02 4.76
CA THR A 28 -18.78 34.66 6.05
C THR A 28 -17.67 35.64 6.42
N LYS A 29 -16.83 36.03 5.46
CA LYS A 29 -15.86 37.11 5.68
C LYS A 29 -16.54 38.42 6.07
N LYS A 30 -17.61 38.83 5.35
CA LYS A 30 -18.36 40.05 5.67
C LYS A 30 -18.95 40.01 7.08
N ALA A 31 -19.47 38.86 7.51
CA ALA A 31 -20.01 38.66 8.85
C ALA A 31 -18.95 38.77 9.96
N LEU A 32 -17.71 38.35 9.69
CA LEU A 32 -16.57 38.55 10.59
C LEU A 32 -16.08 40.00 10.60
N ASP A 33 -16.10 40.68 9.45
CA ASP A 33 -15.72 42.10 9.35
C ASP A 33 -16.73 43.01 10.07
N HIS A 34 -18.02 42.75 9.88
CA HIS A 34 -19.13 43.48 10.47
C HIS A 34 -20.25 42.51 10.87
N TYR A 35 -20.53 42.44 12.18
CA TYR A 35 -21.59 41.58 12.69
C TYR A 35 -22.97 42.10 12.24
N ASP A 36 -23.60 41.39 11.31
CA ASP A 36 -24.95 41.65 10.83
C ASP A 36 -25.78 40.36 10.85
N GLN A 37 -26.79 40.33 11.72
CA GLN A 37 -27.68 39.18 11.88
C GLN A 37 -28.36 38.77 10.56
N LYS A 38 -28.64 39.72 9.65
CA LYS A 38 -29.25 39.41 8.35
C LYS A 38 -28.33 38.59 7.44
N ILE A 39 -27.02 38.81 7.55
CA ILE A 39 -26.01 38.03 6.80
C ILE A 39 -25.96 36.60 7.37
N MET A 40 -26.05 36.46 8.69
CA MET A 40 -26.05 35.16 9.37
C MET A 40 -27.26 34.30 8.94
N ASP A 41 -28.46 34.89 8.95
CA ASP A 41 -29.69 34.19 8.55
C ASP A 41 -29.65 33.81 7.06
N SER A 42 -29.08 34.69 6.21
CA SER A 42 -28.85 34.42 4.78
C SER A 42 -27.89 33.25 4.56
N ILE A 43 -26.79 33.16 5.31
CA ILE A 43 -25.82 32.06 5.21
C ILE A 43 -26.47 30.73 5.61
N ALA A 44 -27.23 30.69 6.70
CA ALA A 44 -27.93 29.49 7.13
C ALA A 44 -28.98 29.02 6.11
N SER A 45 -29.76 29.95 5.54
CA SER A 45 -30.79 29.61 4.54
C SER A 45 -30.24 29.10 3.20
N ARG A 46 -28.98 29.40 2.89
CA ARG A 46 -28.32 29.00 1.64
C ARG A 46 -27.58 27.67 1.73
N ASP A 47 -27.40 27.16 2.94
CA ASP A 47 -26.70 25.89 3.19
C ASP A 47 -27.47 24.72 2.57
N ASP A 48 -28.78 24.63 2.84
CA ASP A 48 -29.70 23.64 2.26
C ASP A 48 -29.66 23.64 0.72
N TYR A 49 -29.38 24.79 0.11
CA TYR A 49 -29.29 24.90 -1.35
C TYR A 49 -27.99 24.26 -1.89
N ILE A 50 -26.87 24.43 -1.20
CA ILE A 50 -25.59 23.81 -1.55
C ILE A 50 -25.67 22.30 -1.39
N ASP A 51 -26.31 21.81 -0.32
CA ASP A 51 -26.60 20.40 -0.08
C ASP A 51 -27.45 19.78 -1.19
N ASN A 52 -28.48 20.51 -1.63
CA ASN A 52 -29.31 20.08 -2.73
C ASN A 52 -28.54 20.03 -4.06
N LEU A 53 -27.71 21.04 -4.35
CA LEU A 53 -26.84 21.03 -5.54
C LEU A 53 -25.85 19.87 -5.53
N LYS A 54 -25.23 19.60 -4.37
CA LYS A 54 -24.37 18.43 -4.15
C LYS A 54 -25.13 17.15 -4.48
N SER A 55 -26.34 16.99 -3.94
CA SER A 55 -27.19 15.82 -4.18
C SER A 55 -27.57 15.66 -5.66
N VAL A 56 -27.84 16.77 -6.36
CA VAL A 56 -28.13 16.75 -7.80
C VAL A 56 -26.90 16.32 -8.60
N VAL A 57 -25.71 16.85 -8.29
CA VAL A 57 -24.46 16.46 -8.95
C VAL A 57 -24.17 14.99 -8.70
N GLU A 58 -24.28 14.52 -7.46
CA GLU A 58 -24.05 13.13 -7.07
C GLU A 58 -24.97 12.16 -7.83
N ASN A 59 -26.28 12.44 -7.86
CA ASN A 59 -27.25 11.63 -8.58
C ASN A 59 -26.96 11.57 -10.09
N LYS A 60 -26.56 12.69 -10.69
CA LYS A 60 -26.17 12.74 -12.11
C LYS A 60 -24.89 11.95 -12.37
N CYS A 61 -23.90 12.04 -11.47
CA CYS A 61 -22.66 11.26 -11.57
C CYS A 61 -22.96 9.75 -11.53
N PHE A 62 -23.76 9.29 -10.57
CA PHE A 62 -24.13 7.86 -10.49
C PHE A 62 -24.98 7.41 -11.67
N THR A 63 -25.90 8.25 -12.16
CA THR A 63 -26.69 7.95 -13.36
C THR A 63 -25.79 7.78 -14.59
N ALA A 64 -24.79 8.66 -14.76
CA ALA A 64 -23.86 8.58 -15.89
C ALA A 64 -23.03 7.28 -15.88
N ILE A 65 -22.63 6.82 -14.69
CA ILE A 65 -21.90 5.55 -14.50
C ILE A 65 -22.84 4.36 -14.76
N HIS A 66 -24.00 4.33 -14.11
CA HIS A 66 -24.95 3.20 -14.19
C HIS A 66 -25.47 2.97 -15.62
N THR A 67 -25.75 4.04 -16.36
CA THR A 67 -26.32 3.96 -17.71
C THR A 67 -25.27 3.67 -18.80
N GLN A 68 -24.03 3.34 -18.43
CA GLN A 68 -22.90 3.11 -19.35
C GLN A 68 -22.65 4.27 -20.33
N ARG A 69 -23.05 5.49 -19.96
CA ARG A 69 -22.81 6.69 -20.77
C ARG A 69 -21.35 7.14 -20.69
N ALA A 70 -20.65 6.74 -19.62
CA ALA A 70 -19.19 6.73 -19.55
C ALA A 70 -18.66 5.40 -20.14
N GLN A 71 -18.28 5.42 -21.42
CA GLN A 71 -17.89 4.22 -22.16
C GLN A 71 -16.42 3.80 -21.94
N ASP A 72 -15.57 4.68 -21.40
CA ASP A 72 -14.17 4.41 -21.11
C ASP A 72 -13.79 4.75 -19.66
N LYS A 73 -12.67 4.17 -19.18
CA LYS A 73 -12.15 4.37 -17.81
C LYS A 73 -11.97 5.86 -17.48
N ARG A 74 -11.45 6.64 -18.43
CA ARG A 74 -11.19 8.09 -18.26
C ARG A 74 -12.48 8.89 -18.02
N ALA A 75 -13.56 8.58 -18.71
CA ALA A 75 -14.86 9.22 -18.47
C ALA A 75 -15.42 8.89 -17.08
N VAL A 76 -15.25 7.63 -16.64
CA VAL A 76 -15.65 7.23 -15.27
C VAL A 76 -14.81 7.96 -14.22
N ASP A 77 -13.50 8.10 -14.44
CA ASP A 77 -12.60 8.81 -13.54
C ASP A 77 -12.95 10.31 -13.42
N LEU A 78 -13.29 10.95 -14.54
CA LEU A 78 -13.75 12.34 -14.56
C LEU A 78 -15.07 12.53 -13.80
N VAL A 79 -16.04 11.62 -13.96
CA VAL A 79 -17.31 11.66 -13.24
C VAL A 79 -17.10 11.45 -11.73
N ARG A 80 -16.19 10.54 -11.36
CA ARG A 80 -15.82 10.30 -9.95
C ARG A 80 -15.11 11.50 -9.32
N ALA A 81 -14.22 12.16 -10.07
CA ALA A 81 -13.60 13.39 -9.62
C ALA A 81 -14.63 14.50 -9.42
N ALA A 82 -15.56 14.71 -10.37
CA ALA A 82 -16.62 15.70 -10.22
C ALA A 82 -17.46 15.47 -8.95
N ASN A 83 -17.80 14.22 -8.64
CA ASN A 83 -18.48 13.88 -7.38
C ASN A 83 -17.62 14.20 -6.14
N THR A 84 -16.33 13.88 -6.18
CA THR A 84 -15.40 14.17 -5.08
C THR A 84 -15.23 15.68 -4.86
N VAL A 85 -15.16 16.45 -5.95
CA VAL A 85 -15.09 17.92 -5.90
C VAL A 85 -16.37 18.48 -5.31
N ALA A 86 -17.55 18.03 -5.74
CA ALA A 86 -18.82 18.47 -5.17
C ALA A 86 -18.89 18.22 -3.65
N ASN A 87 -18.53 17.01 -3.19
CA ASN A 87 -18.49 16.70 -1.75
C ASN A 87 -17.54 17.61 -0.96
N ASN A 88 -16.41 18.02 -1.52
CA ASN A 88 -15.49 18.90 -0.80
C ASN A 88 -15.88 20.39 -0.91
N LEU A 89 -16.59 20.79 -1.97
CA LEU A 89 -17.19 22.13 -2.06
C LEU A 89 -18.28 22.33 -1.00
N GLU A 90 -19.12 21.31 -0.76
CA GLU A 90 -20.12 21.34 0.32
C GLU A 90 -19.43 21.48 1.68
N ARG A 91 -18.40 20.69 1.97
CA ARG A 91 -17.61 20.86 3.21
C ARG A 91 -17.04 22.26 3.41
N VAL A 92 -16.60 22.94 2.34
CA VAL A 92 -16.16 24.34 2.43
C VAL A 92 -17.33 25.24 2.86
N GLY A 93 -18.53 25.02 2.32
CA GLY A 93 -19.76 25.67 2.76
C GLY A 93 -20.10 25.40 4.23
N ASP A 94 -20.04 24.13 4.67
CA ASP A 94 -20.29 23.74 6.07
C ASP A 94 -19.32 24.43 7.04
N PHE A 95 -18.05 24.55 6.65
CA PHE A 95 -17.06 25.26 7.46
C PHE A 95 -17.34 26.76 7.52
N ALA A 96 -17.88 27.35 6.45
CA ALA A 96 -18.33 28.74 6.46
C ALA A 96 -19.49 28.93 7.46
N VAL A 97 -20.48 28.02 7.48
CA VAL A 97 -21.56 28.02 8.49
C VAL A 97 -21.03 27.81 9.90
N SER A 98 -20.05 26.90 10.05
CA SER A 98 -19.43 26.63 11.35
C SER A 98 -18.71 27.88 11.90
N ILE A 99 -17.99 28.62 11.05
CA ILE A 99 -17.33 29.89 11.41
C ILE A 99 -18.36 30.91 11.90
N VAL A 100 -19.43 31.10 11.14
CA VAL A 100 -20.58 31.96 11.48
C VAL A 100 -21.15 31.56 12.85
N GLY A 101 -21.36 30.27 13.07
CA GLY A 101 -21.84 29.73 14.35
C GLY A 101 -20.92 30.02 15.55
N GLN A 102 -19.62 30.26 15.32
CA GLN A 102 -18.67 30.62 16.38
C GLN A 102 -18.75 32.10 16.81
N ILE A 103 -19.15 33.01 15.92
CA ILE A 103 -19.08 34.46 16.15
C ILE A 103 -19.85 34.88 17.42
N LYS A 104 -20.98 34.22 17.70
CA LYS A 104 -21.82 34.51 18.88
C LYS A 104 -21.13 34.24 20.23
N TYR A 105 -20.04 33.47 20.25
CA TYR A 105 -19.29 33.18 21.47
C TYR A 105 -18.18 34.19 21.75
N LEU A 106 -17.92 35.13 20.82
CA LEU A 106 -17.02 36.26 21.07
C LEU A 106 -17.72 37.27 21.99
N LYS A 107 -17.09 37.62 23.12
CA LYS A 107 -17.53 38.72 24.00
C LYS A 107 -17.43 40.07 23.30
N SER A 108 -16.42 40.22 22.43
CA SER A 108 -16.22 41.39 21.59
C SER A 108 -15.95 40.91 20.17
N GLN A 109 -16.85 41.24 19.24
CA GLN A 109 -16.74 40.81 17.85
C GLN A 109 -15.48 41.38 17.17
N SER A 110 -14.98 42.53 17.61
CA SER A 110 -13.72 43.10 17.13
C SER A 110 -12.48 42.30 17.57
N PHE A 111 -12.59 41.36 18.51
CA PHE A 111 -11.43 40.61 19.01
C PHE A 111 -10.73 39.80 17.90
N ILE A 112 -11.50 39.21 16.98
CA ILE A 112 -10.96 38.41 15.88
C ILE A 112 -10.10 39.23 14.91
N GLN A 113 -10.33 40.56 14.82
CA GLN A 113 -9.58 41.49 13.97
C GLN A 113 -8.11 41.63 14.37
N ARG A 114 -7.73 41.12 15.55
CA ARG A 114 -6.33 41.03 15.99
C ARG A 114 -5.53 39.98 15.21
N TYR A 115 -6.20 39.04 14.55
CA TYR A 115 -5.61 37.92 13.80
C TYR A 115 -5.75 38.12 12.30
N ASP A 116 -4.85 37.52 11.53
CA ASP A 116 -4.78 37.67 10.07
C ASP A 116 -5.74 36.72 9.33
N TYR A 117 -6.98 36.60 9.81
CA TYR A 117 -8.02 35.81 9.13
C TYR A 117 -8.31 36.29 7.68
N PRO A 118 -8.20 37.59 7.30
CA PRO A 118 -8.50 38.01 5.94
C PRO A 118 -7.61 37.35 4.88
N ARG A 119 -6.37 36.98 5.21
CA ARG A 119 -5.49 36.24 4.30
C ARG A 119 -5.98 34.83 4.03
N PHE A 120 -6.53 34.13 5.02
CA PHE A 120 -7.11 32.80 4.81
C PHE A 120 -8.24 32.85 3.78
N PHE A 121 -9.16 33.82 3.93
CA PHE A 121 -10.24 33.99 2.96
C PHE A 121 -9.73 34.27 1.55
N ARG A 122 -8.66 35.06 1.40
CA ARG A 122 -8.05 35.32 0.09
C ARG A 122 -7.56 34.03 -0.55
N GLU A 123 -6.77 33.23 0.16
CA GLU A 123 -6.23 31.97 -0.36
C GLU A 123 -7.35 30.97 -0.73
N VAL A 124 -8.40 30.88 0.11
CA VAL A 124 -9.58 30.05 -0.16
C VAL A 124 -10.33 30.50 -1.42
N LEU A 125 -10.58 31.81 -1.55
CA LEU A 125 -11.30 32.38 -2.70
C LEU A 125 -10.50 32.24 -4.01
N ASP A 126 -9.20 32.54 -3.96
CA ASP A 126 -8.30 32.39 -5.11
C ASP A 126 -8.27 30.92 -5.59
N ALA A 127 -8.29 29.96 -4.66
CA ALA A 127 -8.37 28.55 -5.00
C ALA A 127 -9.72 28.17 -5.63
N LEU A 128 -10.85 28.62 -5.06
CA LEU A 128 -12.20 28.36 -5.56
C LEU A 128 -12.40 28.86 -7.00
N ASP A 129 -11.84 30.02 -7.34
CA ASP A 129 -11.92 30.61 -8.69
C ASP A 129 -11.30 29.71 -9.77
N MET A 130 -10.32 28.89 -9.41
CA MET A 130 -9.65 27.97 -10.33
C MET A 130 -10.38 26.64 -10.49
N VAL A 131 -11.21 26.21 -9.52
CA VAL A 131 -11.77 24.85 -9.42
C VAL A 131 -12.55 24.45 -10.68
N TYR A 132 -13.50 25.28 -11.11
CA TYR A 132 -14.36 24.94 -12.24
C TYR A 132 -13.56 24.73 -13.53
N GLN A 133 -12.63 25.64 -13.84
CA GLN A 133 -11.78 25.53 -15.03
C GLN A 133 -10.86 24.32 -14.95
N ALA A 134 -10.28 24.05 -13.78
CA ALA A 134 -9.41 22.91 -13.55
C ALA A 134 -10.13 21.57 -13.78
N VAL A 135 -11.37 21.43 -13.31
CA VAL A 135 -12.18 20.21 -13.52
C VAL A 135 -12.55 20.03 -14.99
N VAL A 136 -13.12 21.04 -15.62
CA VAL A 136 -13.68 20.92 -16.98
C VAL A 136 -12.59 20.72 -18.02
N LYS A 137 -11.45 21.40 -17.87
CA LYS A 137 -10.30 21.30 -18.79
C LYS A 137 -9.28 20.23 -18.39
N GLN A 138 -9.44 19.60 -17.22
CA GLN A 138 -8.44 18.71 -16.63
C GLN A 138 -7.04 19.36 -16.55
N ASP A 139 -7.02 20.65 -16.19
CA ASP A 139 -5.79 21.44 -16.17
C ASP A 139 -4.96 21.14 -14.91
N LEU A 140 -3.91 20.34 -15.08
CA LEU A 140 -2.98 19.98 -14.02
C LEU A 140 -2.30 21.20 -13.39
N SER A 141 -1.97 22.24 -14.17
CA SER A 141 -1.32 23.44 -13.65
C SER A 141 -2.24 24.17 -12.66
N LEU A 142 -3.53 24.29 -12.99
CA LEU A 142 -4.52 24.84 -12.08
C LEU A 142 -4.73 23.93 -10.87
N ALA A 143 -4.79 22.60 -11.06
CA ALA A 143 -4.93 21.65 -9.96
C ALA A 143 -3.77 21.76 -8.94
N PHE A 144 -2.52 21.92 -9.41
CA PHE A 144 -1.37 22.15 -8.52
C PHE A 144 -1.47 23.46 -7.76
N LYS A 145 -1.95 24.53 -8.40
CA LYS A 145 -2.17 25.82 -7.71
C LYS A 145 -3.23 25.69 -6.63
N ILE A 146 -4.32 24.96 -6.90
CA ILE A 146 -5.39 24.67 -5.93
C ILE A 146 -4.80 23.92 -4.72
N CYS A 147 -4.05 22.83 -4.94
CA CYS A 147 -3.43 22.10 -3.83
C CYS A 147 -2.44 22.93 -3.01
N ARG A 148 -1.76 23.92 -3.61
CA ARG A 148 -0.79 24.77 -2.90
C ARG A 148 -1.45 25.68 -1.86
N ALA A 149 -2.73 25.99 -2.01
CA ALA A 149 -3.45 26.84 -1.07
C ALA A 149 -3.45 26.25 0.35
N GLU A 150 -3.52 24.92 0.49
CA GLU A 150 -3.46 24.25 1.79
C GLU A 150 -2.15 24.54 2.52
N ASN A 151 -0.99 24.40 1.87
CA ASN A 151 0.30 24.70 2.51
C ASN A 151 0.36 26.14 3.04
N THR A 152 -0.17 27.10 2.28
CA THR A 152 -0.23 28.50 2.72
C THR A 152 -1.15 28.66 3.94
N LEU A 153 -2.33 28.04 3.90
CA LEU A 153 -3.31 28.07 5.01
C LEU A 153 -2.76 27.41 6.27
N ASP A 154 -2.05 26.29 6.16
CA ASP A 154 -1.38 25.60 7.25
C ASP A 154 -0.31 26.46 7.91
N MET A 155 0.54 27.13 7.10
CA MET A 155 1.55 28.06 7.61
C MET A 155 0.91 29.24 8.33
N LEU A 156 -0.15 29.83 7.75
CA LEU A 156 -0.88 30.93 8.38
C LEU A 156 -1.50 30.46 9.70
N TYR A 157 -2.13 29.28 9.72
CA TYR A 157 -2.74 28.70 10.92
C TYR A 157 -1.70 28.48 12.01
N LYS A 158 -0.54 27.92 11.67
CA LYS A 158 0.54 27.67 12.62
C LYS A 158 1.00 28.94 13.32
N VAL A 159 1.20 30.03 12.57
CA VAL A 159 1.59 31.34 13.11
C VAL A 159 0.53 31.88 14.07
N GLN A 160 -0.75 31.85 13.69
CA GLN A 160 -1.82 32.36 14.55
C GLN A 160 -2.07 31.47 15.77
N PHE A 161 -1.93 30.15 15.61
CA PHE A 161 -2.06 29.17 16.69
C PHE A 161 -1.01 29.40 17.78
N ASP A 162 0.26 29.54 17.40
CA ASP A 162 1.35 29.75 18.35
C ASP A 162 1.16 31.09 19.11
N ARG A 163 0.64 32.12 18.43
CA ARG A 163 0.24 33.38 19.06
C ARG A 163 -0.90 33.22 20.06
N ILE A 164 -1.99 32.55 19.68
CA ILE A 164 -3.14 32.32 20.56
C ILE A 164 -2.69 31.53 21.80
N LEU A 165 -1.86 30.51 21.61
CA LEU A 165 -1.34 29.68 22.71
C LEU A 165 -0.51 30.51 23.69
N TYR A 166 0.31 31.44 23.18
CA TYR A 166 1.05 32.38 24.02
C TYR A 166 0.11 33.29 24.83
N GLU A 167 -0.90 33.87 24.19
CA GLU A 167 -1.88 34.75 24.85
C GLU A 167 -2.71 34.01 25.90
N LEU A 168 -3.09 32.75 25.64
CA LEU A 168 -3.85 31.90 26.56
C LEU A 168 -3.13 31.67 27.89
N ARG A 169 -1.79 31.64 27.91
CA ARG A 169 -0.99 31.48 29.14
C ARG A 169 -1.19 32.62 30.15
N SER A 170 -1.66 33.77 29.68
CA SER A 170 -1.95 34.91 30.57
C SER A 170 -3.23 34.72 31.40
N GLY A 171 -4.08 33.74 31.05
CA GLY A 171 -5.37 33.49 31.71
C GLY A 171 -6.44 34.55 31.45
N LYS A 172 -6.20 35.51 30.54
CA LYS A 172 -7.15 36.56 30.15
C LYS A 172 -7.82 36.24 28.83
N GLU A 173 -9.02 36.76 28.61
CA GLU A 173 -9.74 36.66 27.32
C GLU A 173 -9.94 35.22 26.81
N THR A 174 -9.97 34.23 27.71
CA THR A 174 -9.94 32.80 27.37
C THR A 174 -11.03 32.38 26.39
N GLU A 175 -12.26 32.83 26.60
CA GLU A 175 -13.39 32.55 25.69
C GLU A 175 -13.11 33.09 24.28
N ASN A 176 -12.69 34.37 24.17
CA ASN A 176 -12.37 35.00 22.89
C ASN A 176 -11.20 34.30 22.16
N LEU A 177 -10.18 33.89 22.91
CA LEU A 177 -9.00 33.19 22.38
C LEU A 177 -9.38 31.81 21.84
N ILE A 178 -10.17 31.04 22.59
CA ILE A 178 -10.65 29.71 22.18
C ILE A 178 -11.55 29.84 20.94
N THR A 179 -12.52 30.77 20.96
CA THR A 179 -13.40 31.01 19.82
C THR A 179 -12.64 31.45 18.58
N SER A 180 -11.64 32.34 18.71
CA SER A 180 -10.78 32.75 17.59
C SER A 180 -9.98 31.58 17.03
N HIS A 181 -9.45 30.71 17.90
CA HIS A 181 -8.77 29.49 17.48
C HIS A 181 -9.69 28.58 16.67
N LEU A 182 -10.92 28.36 17.12
CA LEU A 182 -11.90 27.54 16.40
C LEU A 182 -12.20 28.11 15.00
N ILE A 183 -12.41 29.43 14.89
CA ILE A 183 -12.62 30.11 13.60
C ILE A 183 -11.43 29.86 12.65
N LEU A 184 -10.21 30.08 13.13
CA LEU A 184 -9.00 29.87 12.33
C LEU A 184 -8.79 28.39 11.96
N ARG A 185 -9.20 27.47 12.84
CA ARG A 185 -9.17 26.03 12.55
C ARG A 185 -10.14 25.66 11.44
N TYR A 186 -11.35 26.21 11.43
CA TYR A 186 -12.29 25.96 10.33
C TYR A 186 -11.77 26.51 8.99
N LEU A 187 -11.05 27.64 9.00
CA LEU A 187 -10.38 28.18 7.81
C LEU A 187 -9.24 27.27 7.31
N GLU A 188 -8.46 26.67 8.21
CA GLU A 188 -7.47 25.63 7.86
C GLU A 188 -8.14 24.38 7.27
N ARG A 189 -9.26 23.93 7.85
CA ARG A 189 -10.04 22.79 7.31
C ARG A 189 -10.65 23.06 5.94
N MET A 190 -10.94 24.31 5.58
CA MET A 190 -11.28 24.66 4.19
C MET A 190 -10.10 24.37 3.25
N GLY A 191 -8.87 24.61 3.72
CA GLY A 191 -7.63 24.22 3.03
C GLY A 191 -7.54 22.71 2.77
N ASP A 192 -7.82 21.87 3.77
CA ASP A 192 -7.88 20.41 3.60
C ASP A 192 -8.90 19.98 2.51
N ALA A 193 -10.08 20.61 2.50
CA ALA A 193 -11.11 20.34 1.51
C ALA A 193 -10.65 20.78 0.10
N ILE A 194 -10.00 21.93 -0.01
CA ILE A 194 -9.41 22.45 -1.25
C ILE A 194 -8.29 21.52 -1.76
N LEU A 195 -7.43 21.00 -0.88
CA LEU A 195 -6.42 20.01 -1.23
C LEU A 195 -7.06 18.77 -1.86
N ASN A 196 -8.13 18.23 -1.24
CA ASN A 196 -8.86 17.10 -1.78
C ASN A 196 -9.50 17.39 -3.15
N ILE A 197 -9.96 18.62 -3.39
CA ILE A 197 -10.46 19.06 -4.70
C ILE A 197 -9.34 18.99 -5.74
N GLY A 198 -8.18 19.57 -5.44
CA GLY A 198 -7.02 19.56 -6.35
C GLY A 198 -6.52 18.14 -6.64
N GLU A 199 -6.41 17.28 -5.62
CA GLU A 199 -6.03 15.88 -5.78
C GLU A 199 -7.04 15.08 -6.62
N ALA A 200 -8.34 15.35 -6.47
CA ALA A 200 -9.37 14.72 -7.31
C ALA A 200 -9.27 15.13 -8.79
N ILE A 201 -8.87 16.37 -9.07
CA ILE A 201 -8.66 16.85 -10.44
C ILE A 201 -7.40 16.21 -11.06
N ILE A 202 -6.29 16.16 -10.29
CA ILE A 202 -5.07 15.45 -10.70
C ILE A 202 -5.41 14.01 -11.03
N PHE A 203 -6.19 13.36 -10.17
CA PHE A 203 -6.64 11.99 -10.38
C PHE A 203 -7.43 11.80 -11.67
N ALA A 204 -8.38 12.68 -12.01
CA ALA A 204 -9.11 12.57 -13.26
C ALA A 204 -8.22 12.73 -14.50
N ALA A 205 -7.18 13.56 -14.41
CA ALA A 205 -6.24 13.77 -15.51
C ALA A 205 -5.27 12.58 -15.66
N VAL A 206 -4.83 11.99 -14.54
CA VAL A 206 -3.75 10.99 -14.48
C VAL A 206 -4.29 9.55 -14.48
N GLY A 207 -5.52 9.32 -14.03
CA GLY A 207 -6.19 8.00 -13.99
C GLY A 207 -5.89 7.14 -12.74
N GLU A 208 -5.03 7.60 -11.83
CA GLU A 208 -4.69 6.92 -10.57
C GLU A 208 -4.62 7.90 -9.38
N LYS A 209 -5.04 7.43 -8.19
CA LYS A 209 -5.16 8.32 -7.02
C LYS A 209 -3.77 8.69 -6.49
N PHE A 210 -3.32 9.87 -6.86
CA PHE A 210 -2.04 10.43 -6.43
C PHE A 210 -2.26 11.60 -5.48
N LYS A 211 -1.60 11.57 -4.32
CA LYS A 211 -1.51 12.76 -3.48
C LYS A 211 -0.46 13.71 -4.05
N ILE A 212 -0.62 15.01 -3.86
CA ILE A 212 0.32 16.00 -4.43
C ILE A 212 1.76 15.80 -3.95
N ARG A 213 1.96 15.36 -2.71
CA ARG A 213 3.31 15.07 -2.17
C ARG A 213 4.00 13.95 -2.94
N GLN A 214 3.24 12.92 -3.33
CA GLN A 214 3.74 11.80 -4.13
C GLN A 214 4.11 12.28 -5.52
N TYR A 215 3.33 13.24 -6.07
CA TYR A 215 3.64 13.90 -7.35
C TYR A 215 5.00 14.58 -7.32
N HIS A 216 5.26 15.35 -6.27
CA HIS A 216 6.55 16.01 -6.09
C HIS A 216 7.69 15.02 -5.91
N ALA A 217 7.53 14.01 -5.04
CA ALA A 217 8.55 12.98 -4.82
C ALA A 217 8.88 12.20 -6.12
N LEU A 218 7.86 11.88 -6.93
CA LEU A 218 8.07 11.26 -8.23
C LEU A 218 8.82 12.18 -9.18
N LYS A 219 8.39 13.45 -9.29
CA LYS A 219 9.03 14.43 -10.18
C LYS A 219 10.50 14.65 -9.83
N GLU A 220 10.79 14.78 -8.54
CA GLU A 220 12.16 14.97 -8.04
C GLU A 220 13.01 13.72 -8.25
N THR A 221 12.47 12.54 -7.96
CA THR A 221 13.16 11.27 -8.19
C THR A 221 13.42 10.99 -9.68
N LEU A 222 12.47 11.29 -10.58
CA LEU A 222 12.67 11.19 -12.03
C LEU A 222 13.76 12.15 -12.52
N ALA A 223 13.77 13.39 -12.02
CA ALA A 223 14.80 14.36 -12.35
C ALA A 223 16.20 13.91 -11.89
N LEU A 224 16.31 13.27 -10.72
CA LEU A 224 17.55 12.69 -10.23
C LEU A 224 18.05 11.53 -11.10
N SER A 225 17.15 10.76 -11.71
CA SER A 225 17.49 9.69 -12.66
C SER A 225 17.81 10.18 -14.08
N GLY A 226 17.69 11.49 -14.36
CA GLY A 226 17.93 12.06 -15.69
C GLY A 226 16.84 11.73 -16.72
N ILE A 227 15.65 11.29 -16.27
CA ILE A 227 14.51 10.98 -17.14
C ILE A 227 13.67 12.26 -17.32
N ASP A 228 13.78 12.89 -18.49
CA ASP A 228 13.02 14.09 -18.85
C ASP A 228 11.75 13.71 -19.63
N THR A 229 10.78 13.11 -18.94
CA THR A 229 9.48 12.76 -19.51
C THR A 229 8.39 13.65 -18.90
N PRO A 230 7.56 14.32 -19.71
CA PRO A 230 6.39 15.03 -19.20
C PRO A 230 5.51 14.07 -18.40
N ILE A 231 5.22 14.42 -17.14
CA ILE A 231 4.48 13.50 -16.24
C ILE A 231 3.05 13.21 -16.75
N SER A 232 2.52 14.04 -17.67
CA SER A 232 1.27 13.73 -18.40
C SER A 232 1.32 12.43 -19.18
N ASP A 233 2.53 11.97 -19.54
CA ASP A 233 2.77 10.80 -20.39
C ASP A 233 3.16 9.57 -19.54
N VAL A 234 3.19 9.73 -18.21
CA VAL A 234 3.41 8.65 -17.25
C VAL A 234 2.12 7.85 -17.08
N GLU A 235 2.14 6.59 -17.50
CA GLU A 235 1.01 5.68 -17.33
C GLU A 235 1.02 5.00 -15.95
N PHE A 236 0.34 5.61 -14.99
CA PHE A 236 0.18 5.02 -13.67
C PHE A 236 -0.69 3.77 -13.74
N HIS A 237 -0.08 2.64 -13.42
CA HIS A 237 -0.76 1.36 -13.24
C HIS A 237 -0.63 0.94 -11.79
N SER A 238 -1.75 0.73 -11.11
CA SER A 238 -1.79 -0.07 -9.89
C SER A 238 -1.31 -1.49 -10.21
N ILE A 239 -0.01 -1.79 -10.07
CA ILE A 239 0.45 -3.18 -10.19
C ILE A 239 -0.10 -3.96 -9.00
N TRP A 240 -0.84 -5.02 -9.33
CA TRP A 240 -1.64 -5.86 -8.45
C TRP A 240 -0.94 -6.27 -7.15
N GLY A 241 -1.66 -6.13 -6.03
CA GLY A 241 -1.53 -7.06 -4.90
C GLY A 241 -0.46 -6.80 -3.85
N THR A 242 0.30 -5.69 -3.87
CA THR A 242 1.26 -5.45 -2.78
C THR A 242 0.54 -5.06 -1.47
N ARG A 243 0.39 -6.04 -0.57
CA ARG A 243 -0.01 -5.84 0.84
C ARG A 243 1.03 -5.03 1.64
N SER A 244 2.13 -4.65 0.99
CA SER A 244 3.29 -3.97 1.52
C SER A 244 3.03 -2.50 1.86
N GLY A 245 1.89 -1.94 1.41
CA GLY A 245 1.51 -0.54 1.62
C GLY A 245 2.27 0.45 0.73
N CYS A 246 3.05 -0.05 -0.23
CA CYS A 246 3.85 0.75 -1.16
C CYS A 246 3.08 0.92 -2.47
N ARG A 247 2.94 2.16 -2.95
CA ARG A 247 2.28 2.42 -4.24
C ARG A 247 3.29 2.29 -5.37
N ILE A 248 2.81 1.74 -6.48
CA ILE A 248 3.61 1.44 -7.66
C ILE A 248 3.11 2.30 -8.82
N GLY A 249 3.96 3.17 -9.38
CA GLY A 249 3.67 3.88 -10.63
C GLY A 249 4.59 3.38 -11.74
N TYR A 250 4.03 3.03 -12.89
CA TYR A 250 4.79 2.73 -14.10
C TYR A 250 4.99 4.02 -14.89
N VAL A 251 6.21 4.26 -15.35
CA VAL A 251 6.51 5.35 -16.28
C VAL A 251 7.00 4.66 -17.57
N PRO A 252 6.23 4.71 -18.67
CA PRO A 252 6.74 4.31 -19.97
C PRO A 252 7.90 5.24 -20.33
N SER A 253 9.05 4.69 -20.70
CA SER A 253 10.17 5.45 -21.21
C SER A 253 9.81 5.97 -22.60
N ALA A 254 9.36 7.22 -22.67
CA ALA A 254 9.21 7.94 -23.93
C ALA A 254 10.53 8.62 -24.33
N ALA A 255 11.66 7.90 -24.39
CA ALA A 255 12.89 8.37 -25.02
C ALA A 255 13.97 7.27 -25.08
N GLN A 256 13.94 6.47 -26.15
CA GLN A 256 15.14 6.00 -26.86
C GLN A 256 14.65 5.40 -28.18
N ALA A 257 14.46 6.25 -29.20
CA ALA A 257 14.55 5.75 -30.57
C ALA A 257 15.95 5.13 -30.73
N PRO A 258 16.10 3.99 -31.40
CA PRO A 258 17.41 3.39 -31.59
C PRO A 258 18.26 4.35 -32.42
N GLU A 259 19.34 4.88 -31.84
CA GLU A 259 20.47 5.33 -32.65
C GLU A 259 21.02 4.08 -33.34
N GLU A 260 20.84 4.01 -34.66
CA GLU A 260 21.51 3.03 -35.51
C GLU A 260 23.03 3.22 -35.38
N GLY A 261 23.72 2.28 -34.72
CA GLY A 261 25.18 2.24 -34.75
C GLY A 261 25.82 1.75 -33.45
N GLY A 262 25.81 0.44 -33.22
CA GLY A 262 26.57 -0.16 -32.13
C GLY A 262 26.40 -1.67 -32.07
N GLU A 263 27.04 -2.40 -32.98
CA GLU A 263 27.16 -3.86 -32.89
C GLU A 263 28.10 -4.21 -31.73
N GLY A 264 27.50 -4.59 -30.60
CA GLY A 264 28.19 -5.15 -29.44
C GLY A 264 27.18 -5.91 -28.57
N GLU A 265 27.64 -6.96 -27.88
CA GLU A 265 26.81 -7.88 -27.07
C GLU A 265 25.98 -7.18 -25.96
N ASP A 266 26.25 -5.91 -25.66
CA ASP A 266 25.53 -5.08 -24.68
C ASP A 266 24.25 -4.41 -25.26
N ALA A 267 24.04 -4.48 -26.58
CA ALA A 267 22.87 -3.90 -27.26
C ALA A 267 21.58 -4.73 -27.09
N SER A 268 21.69 -6.03 -26.81
CA SER A 268 20.55 -6.90 -26.51
C SER A 268 19.93 -6.59 -25.14
N ARG A 269 20.72 -6.04 -24.20
CA ARG A 269 20.25 -5.56 -22.88
C ARG A 269 19.50 -4.24 -22.93
N LYS A 270 19.82 -3.34 -23.87
CA LYS A 270 19.16 -2.01 -23.98
C LYS A 270 17.74 -2.06 -24.54
N LYS A 271 17.33 -3.15 -25.18
CA LYS A 271 16.01 -3.27 -25.83
C LYS A 271 14.86 -3.69 -24.89
N ALA A 272 15.14 -4.16 -23.67
CA ALA A 272 14.13 -4.79 -22.81
C ALA A 272 13.65 -3.96 -21.60
N SER A 273 14.26 -2.81 -21.26
CA SER A 273 13.88 -2.02 -20.08
C SER A 273 13.22 -0.69 -20.46
N ALA A 274 12.01 -0.73 -21.03
CA ALA A 274 11.34 0.50 -21.48
C ALA A 274 10.43 1.15 -20.41
N GLY A 275 10.61 0.83 -19.12
CA GLY A 275 9.84 1.50 -18.08
C GLY A 275 10.49 1.50 -16.70
N VAL A 276 10.04 2.42 -15.85
CA VAL A 276 10.51 2.55 -14.46
C VAL A 276 9.34 2.45 -13.50
N LEU A 277 9.64 1.95 -12.30
CA LEU A 277 8.69 1.63 -11.27
C LEU A 277 8.97 2.52 -10.04
N PHE A 278 8.01 3.35 -9.68
CA PHE A 278 8.11 4.22 -8.50
C PHE A 278 7.47 3.55 -7.28
N LYS A 279 8.23 3.41 -6.19
CA LYS A 279 7.77 2.95 -4.87
C LYS A 279 7.87 4.07 -3.84
N GLU A 280 6.86 4.20 -2.99
CA GLU A 280 6.87 5.14 -1.85
C GLU A 280 6.29 4.46 -0.60
N GLY A 281 6.86 4.75 0.57
CA GLY A 281 6.42 4.18 1.84
C GLY A 281 7.31 4.53 3.02
N ASN A 282 7.16 3.76 4.10
CA ASN A 282 7.92 3.98 5.34
C ASN A 282 9.42 3.97 5.09
N LYS A 283 10.10 5.04 5.53
CA LYS A 283 11.54 5.24 5.32
C LYS A 283 12.39 4.04 5.69
N LYS A 284 12.22 3.50 6.91
CA LYS A 284 13.03 2.38 7.41
C LYS A 284 12.88 1.14 6.52
N LYS A 285 11.65 0.84 6.09
CA LYS A 285 11.36 -0.34 5.28
C LYS A 285 11.93 -0.22 3.87
N LEU A 286 11.77 0.94 3.22
CA LEU A 286 12.26 1.15 1.86
C LEU A 286 13.78 1.25 1.78
N LEU A 287 14.44 1.87 2.76
CA LEU A 287 15.90 1.88 2.82
C LEU A 287 16.45 0.46 3.02
N GLN A 288 15.80 -0.35 3.86
CA GLN A 288 16.17 -1.76 4.01
C GLN A 288 15.99 -2.54 2.71
N GLU A 289 14.91 -2.27 1.96
CA GLU A 289 14.69 -2.88 0.63
C GLU A 289 15.79 -2.47 -0.35
N MET A 290 16.17 -1.19 -0.39
CA MET A 290 17.25 -0.68 -1.23
C MET A 290 18.60 -1.33 -0.91
N GLU A 291 18.97 -1.40 0.37
CA GLU A 291 20.20 -2.08 0.81
C GLU A 291 20.19 -3.55 0.39
N ASN A 292 19.06 -4.23 0.53
CA ASN A 292 18.93 -5.63 0.15
C ASN A 292 18.97 -5.81 -1.37
N ILE A 293 18.39 -4.92 -2.16
CA ILE A 293 18.55 -4.91 -3.62
C ILE A 293 20.04 -4.83 -3.99
N MET A 294 20.80 -3.92 -3.38
CA MET A 294 22.24 -3.79 -3.65
C MET A 294 23.00 -5.07 -3.27
N ARG A 295 22.65 -5.71 -2.15
CA ARG A 295 23.25 -6.99 -1.74
C ARG A 295 22.93 -8.10 -2.73
N TRP A 296 21.66 -8.24 -3.12
CA TRP A 296 21.25 -9.22 -4.12
C TRP A 296 21.95 -9.01 -5.47
N GLU A 297 22.11 -7.77 -5.90
CA GLU A 297 22.84 -7.42 -7.13
C GLU A 297 24.32 -7.82 -7.03
N SER A 298 24.93 -7.72 -5.85
CA SER A 298 26.30 -8.17 -5.63
C SER A 298 26.47 -9.70 -5.61
N ILE A 299 25.42 -10.44 -5.23
CA ILE A 299 25.42 -11.91 -5.18
C ILE A 299 25.16 -12.48 -6.58
N LEU A 300 24.09 -12.03 -7.24
CA LEU A 300 23.72 -12.48 -8.57
C LEU A 300 23.24 -11.28 -9.40
N PRO A 301 24.12 -10.67 -10.22
CA PRO A 301 23.80 -9.49 -10.99
C PRO A 301 22.59 -9.69 -11.92
N GLY A 302 21.60 -8.79 -11.82
CA GLY A 302 20.37 -8.83 -12.60
C GLY A 302 19.25 -9.71 -12.01
N LEU A 303 19.43 -10.29 -10.83
CA LEU A 303 18.35 -10.95 -10.09
C LEU A 303 17.35 -9.94 -9.50
N PRO A 304 17.76 -8.89 -8.75
CA PRO A 304 16.83 -7.85 -8.32
C PRO A 304 16.61 -6.80 -9.44
N PRO A 305 15.56 -5.97 -9.34
CA PRO A 305 15.43 -4.79 -10.18
C PRO A 305 16.52 -3.76 -9.85
N ARG A 306 17.06 -3.06 -10.85
CA ARG A 306 18.03 -2.00 -10.62
C ARG A 306 17.41 -0.80 -9.93
N VAL A 307 18.11 -0.23 -8.94
CA VAL A 307 17.74 1.06 -8.34
C VAL A 307 18.26 2.19 -9.22
N LEU A 308 17.37 3.08 -9.65
CA LEU A 308 17.66 4.19 -10.55
C LEU A 308 17.82 5.51 -9.81
N ALA A 309 16.99 5.75 -8.79
CA ALA A 309 17.12 6.87 -7.86
C ALA A 309 16.36 6.58 -6.56
N HIS A 310 16.69 7.34 -5.52
CA HIS A 310 15.95 7.35 -4.27
C HIS A 310 15.90 8.77 -3.71
N GLN A 311 14.87 9.03 -2.92
CA GLN A 311 14.72 10.27 -2.17
C GLN A 311 14.16 9.97 -0.78
N GLU A 312 14.58 10.78 0.19
CA GLU A 312 14.15 10.64 1.57
C GLU A 312 13.50 11.93 2.07
N ASP A 313 12.44 11.76 2.86
CA ASP A 313 11.84 12.81 3.68
C ASP A 313 11.97 12.42 5.17
N ALA A 314 11.42 13.22 6.09
CA ALA A 314 11.52 12.99 7.53
C ALA A 314 10.95 11.63 7.99
N THR A 315 9.90 11.13 7.35
CA THR A 315 9.22 9.85 7.74
C THR A 315 8.99 8.87 6.59
N GLN A 316 9.08 9.34 5.35
CA GLN A 316 8.85 8.56 4.14
C GLN A 316 10.14 8.47 3.32
N ALA A 317 10.23 7.47 2.47
CA ALA A 317 11.20 7.41 1.39
C ALA A 317 10.49 7.08 0.08
N SER A 318 11.12 7.42 -1.03
CA SER A 318 10.71 7.01 -2.35
C SER A 318 11.88 6.41 -3.12
N LEU A 319 11.58 5.44 -3.98
CA LEU A 319 12.54 4.64 -4.71
C LEU A 319 12.05 4.47 -6.15
N LEU A 320 12.90 4.78 -7.11
CA LEU A 320 12.68 4.47 -8.52
C LEU A 320 13.51 3.26 -8.88
N ILE A 321 12.87 2.21 -9.34
CA ILE A 321 13.52 0.96 -9.75
C ILE A 321 13.16 0.61 -11.19
N GLU A 322 13.95 -0.24 -11.81
CA GLU A 322 13.68 -0.82 -13.12
C GLU A 322 12.36 -1.58 -13.13
N PHE A 323 11.58 -1.42 -14.20
CA PHE A 323 10.45 -2.29 -14.46
C PHE A 323 10.95 -3.63 -15.00
N LEU A 324 10.55 -4.71 -14.36
CA LEU A 324 10.86 -6.07 -14.78
C LEU A 324 9.74 -6.58 -15.69
N GLY A 325 10.10 -7.04 -16.88
CA GLY A 325 9.19 -7.77 -17.75
C GLY A 325 8.82 -9.15 -17.19
N GLY A 326 7.83 -9.79 -17.81
CA GLY A 326 7.39 -11.14 -17.44
C GLY A 326 6.19 -11.19 -16.48
N CYS A 327 5.91 -12.39 -15.98
CA CYS A 327 4.79 -12.69 -15.10
C CYS A 327 5.29 -13.18 -13.75
N ASN A 328 4.56 -12.91 -12.67
CA ASN A 328 4.90 -13.55 -11.39
C ASN A 328 4.69 -15.07 -11.48
N PHE A 329 5.48 -15.84 -10.73
CA PHE A 329 5.49 -17.30 -10.84
C PHE A 329 4.17 -17.92 -10.41
N GLN A 330 3.44 -17.29 -9.49
CA GLN A 330 2.07 -17.71 -9.16
C GLN A 330 1.17 -17.70 -10.42
N ASP A 331 1.18 -16.61 -11.19
CA ASP A 331 0.38 -16.51 -12.41
C ASP A 331 0.85 -17.52 -13.47
N VAL A 332 2.16 -17.74 -13.60
CA VAL A 332 2.70 -18.81 -14.46
C VAL A 332 2.14 -20.17 -14.06
N VAL A 333 2.13 -20.49 -12.76
CA VAL A 333 1.59 -21.77 -12.24
C VAL A 333 0.07 -21.88 -12.45
N LEU A 334 -0.66 -20.77 -12.45
CA LEU A 334 -2.12 -20.79 -12.61
C LEU A 334 -2.60 -20.76 -14.06
N THR A 335 -1.89 -20.04 -14.94
CA THR A 335 -2.37 -19.76 -16.30
C THR A 335 -1.46 -20.31 -17.40
N GLY A 336 -0.18 -20.52 -17.11
CA GLY A 336 0.81 -20.95 -18.10
C GLY A 336 0.63 -22.40 -18.57
N ASP A 337 1.25 -22.73 -19.70
CA ASP A 337 1.33 -24.11 -20.18
C ASP A 337 2.23 -24.98 -19.28
N PRO A 338 1.98 -26.30 -19.15
CA PRO A 338 2.76 -27.17 -18.28
C PRO A 338 4.27 -27.13 -18.53
N GLU A 339 4.71 -27.02 -19.78
CA GLU A 339 6.14 -26.89 -20.13
C GLU A 339 6.73 -25.55 -19.69
N VAL A 340 5.96 -24.46 -19.78
CA VAL A 340 6.39 -23.13 -19.29
C VAL A 340 6.52 -23.16 -17.76
N VAL A 341 5.59 -23.79 -17.05
CA VAL A 341 5.67 -23.97 -15.59
C VAL A 341 6.91 -24.77 -15.21
N LYS A 342 7.16 -25.88 -15.90
CA LYS A 342 8.32 -26.74 -15.64
C LYS A 342 9.62 -26.00 -15.86
N ASN A 343 9.73 -25.25 -16.96
CA ASN A 343 10.90 -24.47 -17.28
C ASN A 343 11.13 -23.31 -16.30
N ALA A 344 10.07 -22.55 -15.96
CA ALA A 344 10.15 -21.50 -14.96
C ALA A 344 10.57 -22.06 -13.59
N PHE A 345 9.99 -23.20 -13.17
CA PHE A 345 10.37 -23.87 -11.94
C PHE A 345 11.83 -24.32 -11.94
N PHE A 346 12.29 -24.91 -13.04
CA PHE A 346 13.69 -25.32 -13.22
C PHE A 346 14.64 -24.13 -13.00
N LEU A 347 14.42 -23.01 -13.70
CA LEU A 347 15.24 -21.81 -13.56
C LEU A 347 15.21 -21.24 -12.14
N ILE A 348 14.05 -21.28 -11.46
CA ILE A 348 13.94 -20.84 -10.07
C ILE A 348 14.80 -21.72 -9.15
N THR A 349 14.73 -23.04 -9.29
CA THR A 349 15.51 -23.97 -8.46
C THR A 349 17.01 -23.91 -8.75
N GLU A 350 17.40 -23.75 -10.01
CA GLU A 350 18.80 -23.55 -10.41
C GLU A 350 19.35 -22.25 -9.82
N THR A 351 18.59 -21.15 -9.97
CA THR A 351 18.95 -19.84 -9.40
C THR A 351 19.08 -19.92 -7.89
N LEU A 352 18.10 -20.52 -7.21
CA LEU A 352 18.08 -20.66 -5.76
C LEU A 352 19.26 -21.52 -5.26
N GLY A 353 19.54 -22.65 -5.91
CA GLY A 353 20.68 -23.51 -5.57
C GLY A 353 22.02 -22.79 -5.74
N ASN A 354 22.20 -22.05 -6.84
CA ASN A 354 23.40 -21.26 -7.09
C ASN A 354 23.61 -20.17 -6.02
N ILE A 355 22.53 -19.47 -5.63
CA ILE A 355 22.58 -18.46 -4.57
C ILE A 355 22.97 -19.11 -3.24
N TRP A 356 22.34 -20.24 -2.90
CA TRP A 356 22.62 -20.93 -1.65
C TRP A 356 24.07 -21.40 -1.60
N ASP A 357 24.60 -22.00 -2.67
CA ASP A 357 25.99 -22.43 -2.74
C ASP A 357 26.98 -21.25 -2.62
N GLN A 358 26.69 -20.11 -3.24
CA GLN A 358 27.55 -18.92 -3.17
C GLN A 358 27.51 -18.21 -1.81
N THR A 359 26.38 -18.27 -1.11
CA THR A 359 26.15 -17.55 0.14
C THR A 359 26.20 -18.44 1.37
N LEU A 360 26.54 -19.72 1.19
CA LEU A 360 26.63 -20.70 2.26
C LEU A 360 27.69 -20.26 3.27
N ALA A 361 27.26 -20.16 4.53
CA ALA A 361 28.13 -19.94 5.67
C ALA A 361 27.91 -21.05 6.70
N GLU A 362 28.99 -21.72 7.11
CA GLU A 362 29.01 -22.76 8.15
C GLU A 362 28.82 -22.15 9.55
N THR A 363 27.69 -21.47 9.72
CA THR A 363 27.29 -20.79 10.94
C THR A 363 25.97 -21.38 11.38
N GLN A 364 25.91 -21.77 12.65
CA GLN A 364 24.65 -22.24 13.20
C GLN A 364 23.68 -21.08 13.39
N ALA A 365 22.43 -21.29 12.98
CA ALA A 365 21.39 -20.28 13.14
C ALA A 365 20.10 -20.86 13.71
N ARG A 366 19.38 -19.97 14.38
CA ARG A 366 18.02 -20.19 14.89
C ARG A 366 17.03 -19.56 13.94
N SER A 367 15.88 -20.19 13.77
CA SER A 367 14.87 -19.75 12.80
C SER A 367 13.78 -18.86 13.42
N HIS A 368 13.62 -18.92 14.75
CA HIS A 368 12.71 -18.08 15.53
C HIS A 368 11.26 -18.13 15.02
N PHE A 369 10.81 -19.26 14.49
CA PHE A 369 9.48 -19.44 13.95
C PHE A 369 8.41 -19.29 15.03
N MET A 370 8.62 -19.83 16.24
CA MET A 370 7.60 -19.76 17.29
C MET A 370 7.47 -18.34 17.86
N GLU A 371 8.58 -17.62 18.00
CA GLU A 371 8.59 -16.20 18.36
C GLU A 371 7.80 -15.37 17.32
N GLN A 372 8.04 -15.62 16.03
CA GLN A 372 7.31 -14.97 14.94
C GLN A 372 5.82 -15.35 14.92
N LEU A 373 5.46 -16.57 15.31
CA LEU A 373 4.08 -17.02 15.41
C LEU A 373 3.35 -16.30 16.55
N ARG A 374 3.96 -16.21 17.74
CA ARG A 374 3.39 -15.49 18.89
C ARG A 374 3.01 -14.06 18.54
N GLY A 375 3.92 -13.33 17.88
CA GLY A 375 3.69 -11.95 17.46
C GLY A 375 2.55 -11.76 16.43
N ARG A 376 1.93 -12.83 15.95
CA ARG A 376 0.82 -12.80 14.98
C ARG A 376 -0.44 -13.49 15.50
N LEU A 377 -0.41 -14.08 16.69
CA LEU A 377 -1.47 -14.94 17.19
C LEU A 377 -2.73 -14.14 17.57
N ASP A 378 -2.54 -12.94 18.12
CA ASP A 378 -3.65 -12.03 18.44
C ASP A 378 -4.47 -11.66 17.19
N ASP A 379 -3.81 -11.45 16.04
CA ASP A 379 -4.50 -11.17 14.77
C ASP A 379 -5.31 -12.38 14.29
N VAL A 380 -4.79 -13.60 14.50
CA VAL A 380 -5.48 -14.85 14.17
C VAL A 380 -6.76 -14.98 14.98
N PHE A 381 -6.67 -14.80 16.30
CA PHE A 381 -7.83 -14.91 17.18
C PHE A 381 -8.80 -13.74 17.05
N ARG A 382 -8.32 -12.56 16.66
CA ARG A 382 -9.22 -11.45 16.33
C ARG A 382 -10.15 -11.79 15.16
N LEU A 383 -9.64 -12.49 14.14
CA LEU A 383 -10.46 -12.91 13.00
C LEU A 383 -11.30 -14.16 13.32
N TYR A 384 -10.71 -15.13 14.03
CA TYR A 384 -11.36 -16.38 14.40
C TYR A 384 -11.22 -16.68 15.90
N PRO A 385 -12.02 -16.03 16.77
CA PRO A 385 -11.94 -16.23 18.22
C PRO A 385 -12.17 -17.67 18.65
N SER A 386 -12.97 -18.43 17.89
CA SER A 386 -13.26 -19.85 18.16
C SER A 386 -12.06 -20.79 18.02
N LEU A 387 -10.94 -20.33 17.44
CA LEU A 387 -9.70 -21.11 17.37
C LEU A 387 -8.86 -21.02 18.66
N ASP A 388 -9.14 -20.03 19.52
CA ASP A 388 -8.57 -19.95 20.86
C ASP A 388 -9.36 -20.85 21.81
N THR A 389 -9.03 -22.14 21.79
CA THR A 389 -9.73 -23.14 22.60
C THR A 389 -9.09 -23.29 23.98
N PRO A 390 -9.89 -23.35 25.06
CA PRO A 390 -9.38 -23.69 26.40
C PRO A 390 -8.80 -25.12 26.41
N PRO A 391 -8.08 -25.51 27.47
CA PRO A 391 -7.67 -26.90 27.67
C PRO A 391 -8.87 -27.85 27.54
N MET A 392 -8.71 -28.89 26.73
CA MET A 392 -9.76 -29.89 26.49
C MET A 392 -9.26 -31.27 26.95
N TYR A 393 -10.20 -32.15 27.28
CA TYR A 393 -9.90 -33.53 27.69
C TYR A 393 -10.69 -34.53 26.85
N VAL A 394 -10.03 -35.59 26.40
CA VAL A 394 -10.65 -36.77 25.78
C VAL A 394 -10.46 -37.95 26.74
N GLY A 395 -11.46 -38.21 27.57
CA GLY A 395 -11.31 -39.09 28.71
C GLY A 395 -10.26 -38.54 29.67
N ASN A 396 -9.16 -39.29 29.87
CA ASN A 396 -8.04 -38.87 30.72
C ASN A 396 -6.90 -38.22 29.92
N LEU A 397 -7.04 -38.07 28.60
CA LEU A 397 -6.02 -37.44 27.75
C LEU A 397 -6.27 -35.94 27.69
N GLU A 398 -5.33 -35.15 28.20
CA GLU A 398 -5.31 -33.72 27.99
C GLU A 398 -4.93 -33.41 26.55
N VAL A 399 -5.73 -32.55 25.91
CA VAL A 399 -5.47 -32.00 24.59
C VAL A 399 -4.83 -30.62 24.80
N PRO A 400 -3.53 -30.46 24.48
CA PRO A 400 -2.83 -29.21 24.72
C PRO A 400 -3.47 -28.03 24.00
N THR A 401 -3.45 -26.88 24.65
CA THR A 401 -3.82 -25.60 24.04
C THR A 401 -2.78 -25.22 22.98
N ILE A 402 -3.18 -24.34 22.05
CA ILE A 402 -2.24 -23.87 21.04
C ILE A 402 -1.08 -23.08 21.65
N ALA A 403 -1.32 -22.34 22.73
CA ALA A 403 -0.27 -21.65 23.48
C ALA A 403 0.75 -22.63 24.06
N ALA A 404 0.29 -23.70 24.73
CA ALA A 404 1.17 -24.74 25.27
C ALA A 404 1.99 -25.45 24.18
N LEU A 405 1.37 -25.72 23.02
CA LEU A 405 2.08 -26.30 21.88
C LEU A 405 3.16 -25.36 21.32
N ILE A 406 2.90 -24.05 21.29
CA ILE A 406 3.88 -23.04 20.87
C ILE A 406 5.02 -22.94 21.89
N ASP A 407 4.73 -22.96 23.19
CA ASP A 407 5.74 -22.96 24.26
C ASP A 407 6.67 -24.18 24.14
N GLU A 408 6.09 -25.37 23.97
CA GLU A 408 6.87 -26.60 23.82
C GLU A 408 7.68 -26.63 22.51
N ALA A 409 7.08 -26.22 21.40
CA ALA A 409 7.78 -26.13 20.12
C ALA A 409 8.91 -25.10 20.15
N GLN A 410 8.76 -24.00 20.91
CA GLN A 410 9.82 -23.01 21.07
C GLN A 410 11.02 -23.59 21.85
N ALA A 411 10.77 -24.32 22.93
CA ALA A 411 11.82 -24.99 23.67
C ALA A 411 12.57 -26.04 22.82
N ILE A 412 11.84 -26.73 21.93
CA ILE A 412 12.43 -27.65 20.94
C ILE A 412 13.24 -26.89 19.89
N GLU A 413 12.70 -25.79 19.35
CA GLU A 413 13.35 -24.94 18.34
C GLU A 413 14.71 -24.42 18.83
N GLU A 414 14.87 -24.15 20.14
CA GLU A 414 16.16 -23.74 20.72
C GLU A 414 17.26 -24.81 20.58
N THR A 415 16.89 -26.07 20.43
CA THR A 415 17.81 -27.21 20.25
C THR A 415 18.01 -27.61 18.78
N LEU A 416 17.07 -27.26 17.91
CA LEU A 416 17.09 -27.57 16.49
C LEU A 416 17.77 -26.46 15.69
N LEU A 417 19.11 -26.42 15.74
CA LEU A 417 19.90 -25.43 15.02
C LEU A 417 20.07 -25.83 13.55
N ALA A 418 20.01 -24.84 12.65
CA ALA A 418 20.44 -25.03 11.28
C ALA A 418 21.96 -25.25 11.25
N PRO A 419 22.48 -26.23 10.48
CA PRO A 419 23.93 -26.48 10.41
C PRO A 419 24.68 -25.40 9.62
N TYR A 420 23.97 -24.68 8.74
CA TYR A 420 24.50 -23.59 7.93
C TYR A 420 23.44 -22.51 7.73
N THR A 421 23.88 -21.35 7.24
CA THR A 421 23.01 -20.27 6.76
C THR A 421 23.29 -19.95 5.31
N VAL A 422 22.29 -19.38 4.65
CA VAL A 422 22.38 -18.83 3.29
C VAL A 422 21.74 -17.45 3.27
N PHE A 423 21.99 -16.67 2.22
CA PHE A 423 21.27 -15.41 2.03
C PHE A 423 19.87 -15.72 1.50
N ILE A 424 18.85 -15.45 2.33
CA ILE A 424 17.45 -15.75 2.03
C ILE A 424 16.69 -14.50 1.59
N HIS A 425 15.62 -14.68 0.82
CA HIS A 425 14.67 -13.63 0.46
C HIS A 425 13.91 -13.12 1.69
N GLY A 426 13.51 -14.02 2.60
CA GLY A 426 12.77 -13.72 3.82
C GLY A 426 11.25 -13.57 3.66
N ASP A 427 10.74 -13.61 2.42
CA ASP A 427 9.32 -13.67 2.07
C ASP A 427 9.12 -14.32 0.69
N PHE A 428 9.69 -15.52 0.52
CA PHE A 428 9.81 -16.24 -0.75
C PHE A 428 8.48 -16.86 -1.25
N ASN A 429 7.45 -16.03 -1.41
CA ASN A 429 6.17 -16.44 -1.99
C ASN A 429 6.27 -16.52 -3.52
N CYS A 430 5.46 -17.38 -4.16
CA CYS A 430 5.43 -17.49 -5.63
C CYS A 430 5.07 -16.17 -6.35
N ASN A 431 4.36 -15.26 -5.71
CA ASN A 431 4.05 -13.95 -6.29
C ASN A 431 5.17 -12.91 -6.13
N ASN A 432 6.24 -13.22 -5.38
CA ASN A 432 7.43 -12.38 -5.23
C ASN A 432 8.59 -12.81 -6.15
N ILE A 433 8.34 -13.81 -7.01
CA ILE A 433 9.28 -14.31 -8.01
C ILE A 433 8.69 -13.97 -9.37
N VAL A 434 9.44 -13.26 -10.21
CA VAL A 434 9.04 -12.91 -11.57
C VAL A 434 9.81 -13.78 -12.55
N TYR A 435 9.10 -14.38 -13.49
CA TYR A 435 9.67 -15.16 -14.58
C TYR A 435 9.46 -14.41 -15.89
N ASP A 436 10.57 -14.11 -16.56
CA ASP A 436 10.58 -13.54 -17.89
C ASP A 436 10.86 -14.64 -18.92
N HIS A 437 9.82 -14.95 -19.71
CA HIS A 437 9.89 -15.97 -20.74
C HIS A 437 10.74 -15.56 -21.95
N GLU A 438 10.81 -14.27 -22.26
CA GLU A 438 11.58 -13.79 -23.43
C GLU A 438 13.07 -13.87 -23.15
N THR A 439 13.49 -13.45 -21.96
CA THR A 439 14.90 -13.45 -21.56
C THR A 439 15.34 -14.73 -20.85
N GLN A 440 14.41 -15.63 -20.53
CA GLN A 440 14.64 -16.86 -19.75
C GLN A 440 15.31 -16.57 -18.41
N ARG A 441 14.83 -15.54 -17.71
CA ARG A 441 15.36 -15.07 -16.43
C ARG A 441 14.35 -15.12 -15.31
N VAL A 442 14.88 -15.18 -14.10
CA VAL A 442 14.12 -15.08 -12.85
C VAL A 442 14.55 -13.80 -12.15
N HIS A 443 13.59 -13.08 -11.59
CA HIS A 443 13.83 -11.90 -10.77
C HIS A 443 13.13 -12.00 -9.42
N TYR A 444 13.72 -11.40 -8.38
CA TYR A 444 13.12 -11.32 -7.06
C TYR A 444 12.64 -9.90 -6.75
N ILE A 445 11.46 -9.79 -6.14
CA ILE A 445 10.84 -8.51 -5.75
C ILE A 445 10.40 -8.55 -4.28
N ASP A 446 10.23 -7.38 -3.66
CA ASP A 446 9.87 -7.25 -2.23
C ASP A 446 10.96 -7.76 -1.27
N LEU A 447 12.20 -7.29 -1.49
CA LEU A 447 13.43 -7.78 -0.86
C LEU A 447 13.68 -7.21 0.56
N HIS A 448 12.72 -6.51 1.16
CA HIS A 448 12.92 -5.82 2.44
C HIS A 448 13.19 -6.75 3.64
N ARG A 449 12.92 -8.06 3.53
CA ARG A 449 13.13 -9.07 4.59
C ARG A 449 14.38 -9.91 4.42
N SER A 450 15.16 -9.67 3.36
CA SER A 450 16.32 -10.50 3.06
C SER A 450 17.41 -10.37 4.12
N LYS A 451 18.05 -11.50 4.45
CA LYS A 451 19.09 -11.62 5.47
C LYS A 451 19.81 -12.95 5.34
N GLN A 452 20.96 -13.08 6.01
CA GLN A 452 21.59 -14.38 6.22
C GLN A 452 20.81 -15.17 7.27
N ALA A 453 20.28 -16.35 6.91
CA ALA A 453 19.52 -17.19 7.84
C ALA A 453 19.39 -18.65 7.37
N ASP A 454 18.62 -19.43 8.13
CA ASP A 454 18.19 -20.78 7.76
C ASP A 454 17.39 -20.77 6.42
N PRO A 455 17.79 -21.56 5.39
CA PRO A 455 17.06 -21.68 4.12
C PRO A 455 15.58 -22.09 4.30
N LEU A 456 15.24 -22.79 5.38
CA LEU A 456 13.86 -23.24 5.64
C LEU A 456 12.90 -22.10 5.90
N GLN A 457 13.38 -20.89 6.21
CA GLN A 457 12.52 -19.70 6.25
C GLN A 457 11.89 -19.40 4.89
N ASP A 458 12.64 -19.52 3.80
CA ASP A 458 12.11 -19.31 2.45
C ASP A 458 11.29 -20.51 1.98
N ILE A 459 11.80 -21.73 2.17
CA ILE A 459 11.12 -22.95 1.73
C ILE A 459 9.75 -23.09 2.38
N SER A 460 9.66 -22.91 3.71
CA SER A 460 8.37 -22.98 4.40
C SER A 460 7.37 -21.93 3.89
N VAL A 461 7.84 -20.73 3.49
CA VAL A 461 6.99 -19.66 2.94
C VAL A 461 6.53 -20.03 1.53
N PHE A 462 7.43 -20.51 0.68
CA PHE A 462 7.11 -20.93 -0.68
C PHE A 462 6.06 -22.04 -0.71
N LEU A 463 6.27 -23.11 0.08
CA LEU A 463 5.34 -24.24 0.15
C LEU A 463 3.94 -23.78 0.57
N LEU A 464 3.85 -22.95 1.61
CA LEU A 464 2.56 -22.43 2.05
C LEU A 464 1.94 -21.46 1.04
N SER A 465 2.75 -20.67 0.32
CA SER A 465 2.24 -19.69 -0.63
C SER A 465 1.38 -20.34 -1.73
N ASN A 466 1.74 -21.55 -2.17
CA ASN A 466 0.94 -22.37 -3.08
C ASN A 466 -0.30 -22.96 -2.40
N PHE A 467 -0.15 -23.49 -1.19
CA PHE A 467 -1.26 -24.13 -0.46
C PHE A 467 -2.38 -23.13 -0.14
N ARG A 468 -2.04 -21.93 0.35
CA ARG A 468 -3.00 -20.96 0.88
C ARG A 468 -3.84 -20.25 -0.18
N LEU A 469 -3.61 -20.48 -1.47
CA LEU A 469 -4.45 -19.92 -2.52
C LEU A 469 -5.85 -20.55 -2.40
N PRO A 470 -6.94 -19.78 -2.23
CA PRO A 470 -8.29 -20.31 -2.04
C PRO A 470 -8.92 -20.77 -3.36
N LEU A 471 -8.19 -21.58 -4.13
CA LEU A 471 -8.63 -22.21 -5.36
C LEU A 471 -9.10 -23.63 -5.04
N PHE A 472 -10.25 -24.02 -5.57
CA PHE A 472 -10.87 -25.33 -5.29
C PHE A 472 -11.07 -26.19 -6.54
N ASP A 473 -10.56 -25.72 -7.69
CA ASP A 473 -10.50 -26.51 -8.91
C ASP A 473 -9.43 -27.61 -8.79
N ALA A 474 -9.79 -28.84 -9.16
CA ALA A 474 -8.93 -30.02 -8.97
C ALA A 474 -7.68 -29.99 -9.85
N HIS A 475 -7.78 -29.47 -11.07
CA HIS A 475 -6.65 -29.41 -12.00
C HIS A 475 -5.63 -28.35 -11.57
N LEU A 476 -6.10 -27.15 -11.21
CA LEU A 476 -5.24 -26.10 -10.64
C LEU A 476 -4.60 -26.53 -9.32
N ARG A 477 -5.34 -27.26 -8.46
CA ARG A 477 -4.77 -27.84 -7.24
C ARG A 477 -3.69 -28.86 -7.53
N ALA A 478 -3.89 -29.77 -8.49
CA ALA A 478 -2.87 -30.72 -8.89
C ALA A 478 -1.58 -30.04 -9.37
N ARG A 479 -1.70 -28.93 -10.10
CA ARG A 479 -0.55 -28.09 -10.53
C ARG A 479 0.18 -27.47 -9.33
N LEU A 480 -0.54 -26.81 -8.42
CA LEU A 480 0.03 -26.22 -7.21
C LEU A 480 0.69 -27.27 -6.30
N ASN A 481 0.04 -28.43 -6.13
CA ASN A 481 0.55 -29.54 -5.34
C ASN A 481 1.84 -30.10 -5.97
N SER A 482 1.90 -30.24 -7.30
CA SER A 482 3.11 -30.67 -8.01
C SER A 482 4.28 -29.72 -7.80
N VAL A 483 4.07 -28.40 -7.93
CA VAL A 483 5.11 -27.38 -7.69
C VAL A 483 5.57 -27.37 -6.22
N THR A 484 4.63 -27.54 -5.30
CA THR A 484 4.91 -27.62 -3.85
C THR A 484 5.80 -28.83 -3.54
N MET A 485 5.43 -30.01 -4.05
CA MET A 485 6.21 -31.23 -3.83
C MET A 485 7.58 -31.16 -4.49
N ALA A 486 7.68 -30.62 -5.70
CA ALA A 486 8.97 -30.44 -6.39
C ALA A 486 9.91 -29.53 -5.59
N MET A 487 9.42 -28.41 -5.03
CA MET A 487 10.24 -27.53 -4.19
C MET A 487 10.66 -28.21 -2.88
N TYR A 488 9.76 -28.97 -2.26
CA TYR A 488 10.07 -29.73 -1.06
C TYR A 488 11.19 -30.75 -1.31
N HIS A 489 11.13 -31.51 -2.41
CA HIS A 489 12.17 -32.48 -2.77
C HIS A 489 13.50 -31.81 -3.10
N PHE A 490 13.49 -30.72 -3.86
CA PHE A 490 14.68 -29.91 -4.12
C PHE A 490 15.37 -29.48 -2.82
N ALA A 491 14.60 -28.90 -1.89
CA ALA A 491 15.14 -28.44 -0.61
C ALA A 491 15.65 -29.59 0.27
N LYS A 492 14.95 -30.74 0.27
CA LYS A 492 15.35 -31.94 1.01
C LYS A 492 16.65 -32.52 0.46
N GLU A 493 16.79 -32.63 -0.86
CA GLU A 493 18.02 -33.06 -1.52
C GLU A 493 19.19 -32.13 -1.22
N TYR A 494 18.96 -30.81 -1.25
CA TYR A 494 19.96 -29.83 -0.88
C TYR A 494 20.42 -29.98 0.59
N GLY A 495 19.47 -30.16 1.51
CA GLY A 495 19.75 -30.43 2.93
C GLY A 495 20.58 -31.70 3.13
N LEU A 496 20.20 -32.80 2.47
CA LEU A 496 20.94 -34.06 2.52
C LEU A 496 22.38 -33.91 2.01
N LYS A 497 22.58 -33.20 0.89
CA LYS A 497 23.91 -32.92 0.32
C LYS A 497 24.82 -32.17 1.29
N HIS A 498 24.26 -31.31 2.14
CA HIS A 498 24.99 -30.47 3.09
C HIS A 498 24.91 -30.98 4.55
N GLY A 499 24.55 -32.25 4.76
CA GLY A 499 24.58 -32.87 6.09
C GLY A 499 23.51 -32.37 7.07
N ASP A 500 22.39 -31.86 6.56
CA ASP A 500 21.29 -31.36 7.38
C ASP A 500 20.35 -32.47 7.84
N ALA A 501 20.75 -33.16 8.90
CA ALA A 501 20.01 -34.30 9.43
C ALA A 501 18.68 -33.92 10.11
N CYS A 502 18.51 -32.67 10.53
CA CYS A 502 17.31 -32.18 11.23
C CYS A 502 16.34 -31.39 10.32
N PHE A 503 16.54 -31.46 9.00
CA PHE A 503 15.77 -30.72 7.99
C PHE A 503 14.25 -30.82 8.18
N GLU A 504 13.72 -32.04 8.27
CA GLU A 504 12.27 -32.28 8.30
C GLU A 504 11.63 -31.76 9.59
N ALA A 505 12.32 -31.85 10.73
CA ALA A 505 11.86 -31.34 12.01
C ALA A 505 11.78 -29.81 12.01
N ARG A 506 12.83 -29.13 11.53
CA ARG A 506 12.84 -27.67 11.41
C ARG A 506 11.81 -27.17 10.41
N LEU A 507 11.63 -27.87 9.28
CA LEU A 507 10.63 -27.53 8.28
C LEU A 507 9.20 -27.67 8.84
N ALA A 508 8.92 -28.70 9.64
CA ALA A 508 7.62 -28.86 10.30
C ALA A 508 7.27 -27.68 11.23
N ILE A 509 8.24 -27.17 11.99
CA ILE A 509 8.06 -25.98 12.85
C ILE A 509 7.79 -24.73 11.99
N GLY A 510 8.56 -24.53 10.91
CA GLY A 510 8.34 -23.42 9.97
C GLY A 510 6.98 -23.47 9.29
N LEU A 511 6.56 -24.65 8.84
CA LEU A 511 5.23 -24.89 8.26
C LEU A 511 4.13 -24.63 9.29
N ALA A 512 4.27 -25.10 10.54
CA ALA A 512 3.29 -24.84 11.59
C ALA A 512 3.05 -23.35 11.81
N ARG A 513 4.13 -22.57 11.92
CA ARG A 513 4.07 -21.09 11.98
C ARG A 513 3.32 -20.51 10.79
N ASN A 514 3.64 -20.97 9.59
CA ASN A 514 3.08 -20.45 8.34
C ASN A 514 1.59 -20.78 8.18
N PHE A 515 1.19 -22.03 8.46
CA PHE A 515 -0.18 -22.49 8.48
C PHE A 515 -1.05 -21.68 9.44
N ILE A 516 -0.64 -21.60 10.72
CA ILE A 516 -1.43 -20.91 11.75
C ILE A 516 -1.50 -19.41 11.44
N SER A 517 -0.38 -18.76 11.17
CA SER A 517 -0.37 -17.30 10.97
C SER A 517 -1.03 -16.84 9.66
N SER A 518 -1.28 -17.74 8.70
CA SER A 518 -1.99 -17.37 7.47
C SER A 518 -3.50 -17.32 7.62
N THR A 519 -4.05 -17.92 8.68
CA THR A 519 -5.49 -17.87 8.97
C THR A 519 -6.02 -16.45 9.15
N ARG A 520 -5.19 -15.50 9.64
CA ARG A 520 -5.55 -14.08 9.77
C ARG A 520 -5.85 -13.36 8.45
N PHE A 521 -5.56 -14.01 7.31
CA PHE A 521 -5.81 -13.48 5.98
C PHE A 521 -6.82 -14.29 5.17
N GLU A 522 -7.37 -15.35 5.75
CA GLU A 522 -8.38 -16.19 5.10
C GLU A 522 -9.75 -15.86 5.66
N LEU A 523 -10.72 -15.55 4.81
CA LEU A 523 -12.08 -15.21 5.24
C LEU A 523 -13.02 -16.42 5.19
N ASN A 524 -12.68 -17.46 4.42
CA ASN A 524 -13.43 -18.71 4.38
C ASN A 524 -13.19 -19.51 5.67
N PRO A 525 -14.20 -19.66 6.56
CA PRO A 525 -13.99 -20.28 7.87
C PRO A 525 -13.58 -21.75 7.79
N LYS A 526 -14.03 -22.48 6.75
CA LYS A 526 -13.69 -23.90 6.57
C LYS A 526 -12.21 -24.04 6.20
N PHE A 527 -11.75 -23.23 5.25
CA PHE A 527 -10.36 -23.26 4.80
C PHE A 527 -9.40 -22.69 5.86
N ALA A 528 -9.79 -21.63 6.57
CA ALA A 528 -9.03 -21.11 7.71
C ALA A 528 -8.86 -22.16 8.82
N ARG A 529 -9.93 -22.92 9.13
CA ARG A 529 -9.86 -24.02 10.10
C ARG A 529 -8.91 -25.13 9.62
N GLU A 530 -8.94 -25.48 8.35
CA GLU A 530 -8.04 -26.48 7.76
C GLU A 530 -6.57 -26.06 7.92
N LEU A 531 -6.23 -24.81 7.57
CA LEU A 531 -4.91 -24.23 7.79
C LEU A 531 -4.49 -24.32 9.26
N PHE A 532 -5.36 -23.87 10.17
CA PHE A 532 -5.07 -23.88 11.61
C PHE A 532 -4.81 -25.29 12.14
N GLN A 533 -5.67 -26.25 11.80
CA GLN A 533 -5.56 -27.63 12.30
C GLN A 533 -4.33 -28.34 11.75
N ARG A 534 -3.92 -28.09 10.49
CA ARG A 534 -2.65 -28.62 9.95
C ARG A 534 -1.45 -28.09 10.71
N GLY A 535 -1.41 -26.78 10.97
CA GLY A 535 -0.32 -26.20 11.75
C GLY A 535 -0.28 -26.73 13.19
N ARG A 536 -1.44 -26.85 13.84
CA ARG A 536 -1.56 -27.45 15.17
C ARG A 536 -1.13 -28.93 15.18
N TYR A 537 -1.52 -29.70 14.17
CA TYR A 537 -1.11 -31.10 14.01
C TYR A 537 0.41 -31.23 13.92
N LEU A 538 1.08 -30.35 13.16
CA LEU A 538 2.54 -30.32 13.07
C LEU A 538 3.19 -30.03 14.43
N LEU A 539 2.67 -29.06 15.20
CA LEU A 539 3.18 -28.79 16.55
C LEU A 539 3.00 -29.99 17.48
N MET A 540 1.84 -30.66 17.44
CA MET A 540 1.60 -31.88 18.22
C MET A 540 2.57 -33.00 17.83
N LYS A 541 2.86 -33.17 16.54
CA LYS A 541 3.80 -34.18 16.06
C LYS A 541 5.23 -33.89 16.53
N ILE A 542 5.65 -32.63 16.51
CA ILE A 542 6.95 -32.18 17.03
C ILE A 542 7.05 -32.44 18.53
N ALA A 543 6.04 -32.03 19.31
CA ALA A 543 5.99 -32.28 20.75
C ALA A 543 6.06 -33.78 21.08
N ALA A 544 5.32 -34.62 20.35
CA ALA A 544 5.33 -36.07 20.54
C ALA A 544 6.66 -36.74 20.14
N HIS A 545 7.51 -36.10 19.35
CA HIS A 545 8.83 -36.63 18.96
C HIS A 545 9.94 -36.30 19.95
N LYS A 546 9.70 -35.35 20.84
CA LYS A 546 10.66 -34.94 21.87
C LYS A 546 11.23 -36.15 22.64
N GLY A 547 12.56 -36.16 22.78
CA GLY A 547 13.30 -37.25 23.44
C GLY A 547 13.75 -38.39 22.52
N ARG A 548 13.37 -38.36 21.23
CA ARG A 548 13.92 -39.24 20.18
C ARG A 548 14.94 -38.49 19.31
N PRO A 549 15.84 -39.19 18.60
CA PRO A 549 16.74 -38.57 17.63
C PRO A 549 15.96 -37.79 16.58
N TRP A 550 16.35 -36.54 16.31
CA TRP A 550 15.63 -35.67 15.39
C TRP A 550 15.83 -36.06 13.92
N GLU A 551 16.89 -36.81 13.64
CA GLU A 551 17.19 -37.40 12.34
C GLU A 551 16.15 -38.46 11.92
N GLU A 552 15.41 -39.03 12.89
CA GLU A 552 14.33 -39.98 12.66
C GLU A 552 12.96 -39.31 12.46
N PHE A 553 12.89 -37.98 12.61
CA PHE A 553 11.64 -37.26 12.40
C PHE A 553 11.29 -37.20 10.91
N SER A 554 10.08 -37.64 10.56
CA SER A 554 9.56 -37.55 9.19
C SER A 554 8.39 -36.56 9.11
N LEU A 555 8.50 -35.61 8.17
CA LEU A 555 7.43 -34.68 7.85
C LEU A 555 6.33 -35.45 7.07
N PRO A 556 5.07 -35.43 7.54
CA PRO A 556 3.98 -36.05 6.80
C PRO A 556 3.62 -35.21 5.57
N GLU A 557 4.04 -35.63 4.37
CA GLU A 557 3.88 -34.88 3.12
C GLU A 557 2.44 -34.50 2.79
N GLN A 558 1.45 -35.25 3.28
CA GLN A 558 0.02 -34.97 3.06
C GLN A 558 -0.39 -33.59 3.61
N VAL A 559 0.35 -33.03 4.57
CA VAL A 559 0.08 -31.67 5.07
C VAL A 559 0.35 -30.59 4.02
N LEU A 560 1.14 -30.87 3.00
CA LEU A 560 1.52 -29.95 1.92
C LEU A 560 0.51 -29.93 0.76
N VAL A 561 -0.43 -30.87 0.74
CA VAL A 561 -1.36 -31.09 -0.37
C VAL A 561 -2.80 -30.80 0.09
N TYR A 562 -3.54 -30.00 -0.68
CA TYR A 562 -4.97 -29.73 -0.43
C TYR A 562 -5.87 -30.58 -1.31
#